data_AF-A0A932L4Z2-F1
#
_entry.id   AF-A0A932L4Z2-F1
#
_cell.length_a   1.000
_cell.length_b   1.000
_cell.length_c   1.000
_cell.angle_alpha   90.00
_cell.angle_beta   90.00
_cell.angle_gamma   90.00
#
_symmetry.space_group_name_H-M   'P 1'
#
loop_
_entity.id
_entity.type
_entity.pdbx_description
1 polymer ?
#
loop_
_entity_poly.entity_id
_entity_poly.type
_entity_poly.pdbx_seq_one_letter_code
_entity_poly.pdbx_strand_id
1 'polypeptide(L)'
;MVSEIVRIRPDTHAKLKQLAKEEGESMPDVLDRAVEAYRRQQFLQGLANDFAALRSDPKAWADELAERQAWDATLADDLKDE
;
A
#
# COMPACT_ATOMS: atom_id res chain seq x y z
N MET A 1 -22.59 -13.99 7.69
CA MET A 1 -21.16 -13.91 7.34
C MET A 1 -20.61 -15.32 7.28
N VAL A 2 -19.88 -15.64 6.20
CA VAL A 2 -19.18 -16.93 6.07
C VAL A 2 -17.81 -16.75 6.71
N SER A 3 -17.40 -17.67 7.58
CA SER A 3 -16.08 -17.66 8.22
C SER A 3 -15.27 -18.83 7.72
N GLU A 4 -14.05 -18.56 7.28
CA GLU A 4 -13.07 -19.57 6.87
C GLU A 4 -12.01 -19.76 7.96
N ILE A 5 -11.44 -20.95 8.07
CA ILE A 5 -10.41 -21.27 9.07
C ILE A 5 -9.08 -21.50 8.37
N VAL A 6 -8.08 -20.67 8.67
CA VAL A 6 -6.71 -20.81 8.18
C VAL A 6 -5.81 -21.38 9.28
N ARG A 7 -5.04 -22.41 8.96
CA ARG A 7 -4.03 -22.96 9.87
C ARG A 7 -2.80 -22.05 9.87
N ILE A 8 -2.38 -21.60 11.04
CA ILE A 8 -1.16 -20.81 11.25
C ILE A 8 -0.30 -21.45 12.33
N ARG A 9 0.98 -21.05 12.40
CA ARG A 9 1.90 -21.54 13.44
C ARG A 9 1.44 -21.04 14.83
N PRO A 10 1.67 -21.82 15.91
CA PRO A 10 1.28 -21.41 17.27
C PRO A 10 1.84 -20.05 17.68
N ASP A 11 3.09 -19.76 17.34
CA ASP A 11 3.73 -18.47 17.66
C ASP A 11 3.06 -17.31 16.92
N THR A 12 2.64 -17.51 15.66
CA THR A 12 1.90 -16.50 14.89
C THR A 12 0.54 -16.24 15.51
N HIS A 13 -0.17 -17.29 15.92
CA HIS A 13 -1.44 -17.17 16.62
C HIS A 13 -1.29 -16.41 17.94
N ALA A 14 -0.23 -16.69 18.73
CA ALA A 14 0.04 -15.98 19.98
C ALA A 14 0.29 -14.47 19.75
N LYS A 15 1.06 -14.13 18.70
CA LYS A 15 1.29 -12.73 18.31
C LYS A 15 0.00 -12.03 17.86
N LEU A 16 -0.81 -12.69 17.03
CA LEU A 16 -2.09 -12.15 16.56
C LEU A 16 -3.05 -11.89 17.73
N LYS A 17 -3.10 -12.82 18.69
CA LYS A 17 -3.90 -12.66 19.91
C LYS A 17 -3.43 -11.50 20.77
N GLN A 18 -2.13 -11.29 20.87
CA GLN A 18 -1.57 -10.17 21.62
C GLN A 18 -1.91 -8.83 20.95
N LEU A 19 -1.73 -8.72 19.64
CA LEU A 19 -2.10 -7.52 18.86
C LEU A 19 -3.60 -7.19 19.01
N ALA A 20 -4.46 -8.18 18.86
CA ALA A 20 -5.91 -8.02 19.07
C ALA A 20 -6.25 -7.51 20.48
N LYS A 21 -5.55 -8.00 21.51
CA LYS A 21 -5.74 -7.53 22.88
C LYS A 21 -5.27 -6.09 23.07
N GLU A 22 -4.13 -5.71 22.49
CA GLU A 22 -3.56 -4.36 22.58
C GLU A 22 -4.43 -3.33 21.85
N GLU A 23 -5.00 -3.71 20.71
CA GLU A 23 -5.82 -2.84 19.86
C GLU A 23 -7.30 -2.84 20.26
N GLY A 24 -7.73 -3.76 21.12
CA GLY A 24 -9.13 -3.89 21.53
C GLY A 24 -10.05 -4.40 20.41
N GLU A 25 -9.48 -5.05 19.40
CA GLU A 25 -10.18 -5.57 18.22
C GLU A 25 -10.21 -7.10 18.19
N SER A 26 -10.98 -7.67 17.27
CA SER A 26 -11.02 -9.12 17.08
C SER A 26 -9.79 -9.63 16.31
N MET A 27 -9.37 -10.88 16.56
CA MET A 27 -8.25 -11.48 15.81
C MET A 27 -8.49 -11.51 14.28
N PRO A 28 -9.71 -11.80 13.77
CA PRO A 28 -10.01 -11.64 12.35
C PRO A 28 -9.78 -10.21 11.82
N ASP A 29 -10.26 -9.18 12.51
CA ASP A 29 -10.11 -7.79 12.04
C ASP A 29 -8.64 -7.35 11.97
N VAL A 30 -7.85 -7.73 12.98
CA VAL A 30 -6.40 -7.51 13.00
C VAL A 30 -5.72 -8.27 11.87
N LEU A 31 -6.13 -9.52 11.61
CA LEU A 31 -5.58 -10.33 10.54
C LEU A 31 -5.88 -9.72 9.16
N ASP A 32 -7.11 -9.26 8.95
CA ASP A 32 -7.52 -8.59 7.71
C ASP A 32 -6.67 -7.34 7.46
N ARG A 33 -6.51 -6.49 8.48
CA ARG A 33 -5.64 -5.30 8.38
C ARG A 33 -4.19 -5.66 8.12
N ALA A 34 -3.65 -6.70 8.77
CA ALA A 34 -2.28 -7.15 8.56
C ALA A 34 -2.05 -7.67 7.13
N VAL A 35 -2.99 -8.44 6.59
CA VAL A 35 -2.93 -8.94 5.20
C VAL A 35 -3.05 -7.79 4.21
N GLU A 36 -3.96 -6.84 4.42
CA GLU A 36 -4.09 -5.66 3.54
C GLU A 36 -2.88 -4.74 3.61
N ALA A 37 -2.24 -4.60 4.78
CA ALA A 37 -0.97 -3.89 4.90
C ALA A 37 0.13 -4.59 4.09
N TYR A 38 0.26 -5.90 4.21
CA TYR A 38 1.25 -6.68 3.44
C TYR A 38 0.98 -6.60 1.93
N ARG A 39 -0.27 -6.70 1.50
CA ARG A 39 -0.67 -6.55 0.09
C ARG A 39 -0.25 -5.18 -0.46
N ARG A 40 -0.55 -4.10 0.28
CA ARG A 40 -0.17 -2.73 -0.10
C ARG A 40 1.34 -2.54 -0.16
N GLN A 41 2.08 -3.10 0.79
CA GLN A 41 3.53 -3.06 0.77
C GLN A 41 4.11 -3.75 -0.48
N GLN A 42 3.63 -4.94 -0.82
CA GLN A 42 4.07 -5.67 -2.01
C GLN A 42 3.75 -4.90 -3.30
N PHE A 43 2.57 -4.28 -3.37
CA PHE A 43 2.20 -3.43 -4.50
C PHE A 43 3.14 -2.23 -4.65
N LEU A 44 3.37 -1.48 -3.57
CA LEU A 44 4.25 -0.31 -3.59
C LEU A 44 5.69 -0.68 -3.93
N GLN A 45 6.17 -1.84 -3.48
CA GLN A 45 7.50 -2.32 -3.83
C GLN A 45 7.61 -2.64 -5.33
N GLY A 46 6.57 -3.25 -5.92
CA GLY A 46 6.50 -3.47 -7.36
C GLY A 46 6.52 -2.15 -8.13
N LEU A 47 5.65 -1.21 -7.76
CA LEU A 47 5.57 0.11 -8.38
C LEU A 47 6.92 0.86 -8.30
N ALA A 48 7.59 0.81 -7.14
CA ALA A 48 8.90 1.43 -6.99
C ALA A 48 9.95 0.82 -7.92
N ASN A 49 9.93 -0.50 -8.11
CA ASN A 49 10.82 -1.19 -9.03
C ASN A 49 10.52 -0.80 -10.49
N ASP A 50 9.24 -0.72 -10.86
CA ASP A 50 8.81 -0.31 -12.21
C ASP A 50 9.27 1.12 -12.52
N PHE A 51 9.12 2.05 -11.57
CA PHE A 51 9.65 3.41 -11.71
C PHE A 51 11.18 3.46 -11.74
N ALA A 52 11.87 2.59 -10.99
CA ALA A 52 13.33 2.50 -11.05
C ALA A 52 13.80 2.01 -12.42
N ALA A 53 13.10 1.02 -13.00
CA ALA A 53 13.35 0.55 -14.36
C ALA A 53 13.06 1.66 -15.39
N LEU A 54 11.95 2.38 -15.27
CA LEU A 54 11.62 3.51 -16.13
C LEU A 54 12.70 4.59 -16.09
N ARG A 55 13.17 4.98 -14.90
CA ARG A 55 14.26 5.96 -14.72
C ARG A 55 15.59 5.53 -15.31
N SER A 56 15.80 4.22 -15.49
CA SER A 56 17.03 3.70 -16.12
C SER A 56 17.02 3.84 -17.65
N ASP A 57 15.86 4.16 -18.25
CA ASP A 57 15.72 4.57 -19.66
C ASP A 57 15.58 6.10 -19.75
N PRO A 58 16.64 6.84 -20.15
CA PRO A 58 16.61 8.30 -20.18
C PRO A 58 15.55 8.89 -21.10
N LYS A 59 15.18 8.19 -22.19
CA LYS A 59 14.17 8.67 -23.12
C LYS A 59 12.78 8.51 -22.51
N ALA A 60 12.45 7.30 -22.06
CA ALA A 60 11.16 7.03 -21.43
C ALA A 60 10.95 7.85 -20.16
N TRP A 61 12.02 8.11 -19.40
CA TRP A 61 11.98 8.98 -18.23
C TRP A 61 11.72 10.46 -18.58
N ALA A 62 12.33 10.96 -19.66
CA ALA A 62 12.07 12.32 -20.13
C ALA A 62 10.61 12.48 -20.60
N ASP A 63 10.06 11.47 -21.28
CA ASP A 63 8.66 11.45 -21.71
C ASP A 63 7.70 11.48 -20.52
N GLU A 64 7.96 10.67 -19.47
CA GLU A 64 7.15 10.67 -18.23
C GLU A 64 7.20 12.02 -17.51
N LEU A 65 8.38 12.63 -17.39
CA LEU A 65 8.52 13.94 -16.76
C LEU A 65 7.80 15.05 -17.54
N ALA A 66 7.86 15.01 -18.87
CA ALA A 66 7.14 15.96 -19.72
C ALA A 66 5.62 15.81 -19.57
N GLU A 67 5.11 14.58 -19.51
CA GLU A 67 3.71 14.30 -19.20
C GLU A 67 3.35 14.85 -17.81
N ARG A 68 4.12 14.50 -16.77
CA ARG A 68 3.88 14.96 -15.39
C ARG A 68 3.86 16.48 -15.29
N GLN A 69 4.78 17.18 -15.95
CA GLN A 69 4.81 18.63 -16.00
C GLN A 69 3.57 19.22 -16.68
N ALA A 70 3.03 18.57 -17.71
CA ALA A 70 1.79 19.02 -18.34
C ALA A 70 0.60 18.92 -17.37
N TRP A 71 0.60 17.92 -16.48
CA TRP A 71 -0.42 17.76 -15.45
C TRP A 71 -0.30 18.77 -14.29
N ASP A 72 0.90 19.27 -13.99
CA ASP A 72 1.13 20.26 -12.92
C ASP A 72 0.30 21.55 -13.12
N ALA A 73 -0.12 21.86 -14.35
CA ALA A 73 -1.02 22.98 -14.63
C ALA A 73 -2.38 22.88 -13.90
N THR A 74 -2.80 21.67 -13.53
CA THR A 74 -4.06 21.39 -12.81
C THR A 74 -3.89 21.34 -11.29
N LEU A 75 -2.66 21.52 -10.77
CA LEU A 75 -2.35 21.36 -9.34
C LEU A 75 -3.13 22.34 -8.44
N ALA A 76 -3.45 23.53 -8.96
CA ALA A 76 -4.15 24.58 -8.23
C ALA A 76 -5.67 24.60 -8.49
N ASP A 77 -6.18 23.67 -9.31
CA ASP A 77 -7.62 23.63 -9.61
C ASP A 77 -8.42 23.40 -8.32
N ASP A 78 -9.45 24.22 -8.11
CA ASP A 78 -10.33 24.22 -6.92
C ASP A 78 -9.64 24.57 -5.57
N LEU A 79 -8.38 25.00 -5.58
CA LEU A 79 -7.78 25.69 -4.43
C LEU A 79 -8.24 27.15 -4.44
N LYS A 80 -9.16 27.52 -3.53
CA LYS A 80 -9.53 28.92 -3.30
C LYS A 80 -8.35 29.65 -2.66
N ASP A 81 -7.91 30.75 -3.28
CA ASP A 81 -7.11 31.76 -2.59
C ASP A 81 -7.96 32.32 -1.43
N GLU A 82 -7.50 32.19 -0.18
CA GLU A 82 -8.01 33.00 0.94
C GLU A 82 -7.54 34.45 0.82
#